data_AF-A0A6U4PYS9-F1
#
_entry.id   AF-A0A6U4PYS9-F1
#
_cell.length_a   1.000
_cell.length_b   1.000
_cell.length_c   1.000
_cell.angle_alpha   90.00
_cell.angle_beta   90.00
_cell.angle_gamma   90.00
#
_symmetry.space_group_name_H-M   'P 1'
#
loop_
_entity.id
_entity.type
_entity.pdbx_description
1 polymer ?
#
loop_
_entity_poly.entity_id
_entity_poly.type
_entity_poly.pdbx_seq_one_letter_code
_entity_poly.pdbx_strand_id
1 'polypeptide(L)'
;AAPLFAMIWLGIDLWPTSADGIIFGQAMAFLGASHAMILASLYVTGNGDARKDANKVWFPLHAMANAYVCYLALPDLTTTLLNPLAALEVSKRGMGFTHGMVMAVHIYHILAFFHHFSTEDWVHHIVSVGGVGTMAYLFRWGHIIDAMNVFVCGLPGGLDYVLLTLVKYGIIEKITEKRYNMWFQTLIRWPGIFLMLYSSIISKIKLGDASTVGWIPIVIVCLLHGYNGIYYAQKVTGNTHINEMQLREAKKAQKEKEK
;
A
#
# COMPACT_ATOMS: atom_id res chain seq x y z
N ALA A 1 -6.70 -31.55 24.41
CA ALA A 1 -6.52 -31.06 23.02
C ALA A 1 -7.12 -29.66 22.92
N ALA A 2 -6.32 -28.65 23.26
CA ALA A 2 -6.63 -27.25 23.00
C ALA A 2 -6.12 -26.90 21.59
N PRO A 3 -6.77 -26.01 20.84
CA PRO A 3 -6.55 -25.91 19.40
C PRO A 3 -5.18 -25.32 19.10
N LEU A 4 -4.48 -26.01 18.19
CA LEU A 4 -3.18 -25.70 17.60
C LEU A 4 -3.16 -24.38 16.79
N PHE A 5 -4.18 -23.52 16.92
CA PHE A 5 -4.38 -22.30 16.12
C PHE A 5 -3.91 -21.01 16.80
N ALA A 6 -3.37 -21.08 18.03
CA ALA A 6 -2.84 -19.92 18.75
C ALA A 6 -1.30 -19.77 18.66
N MET A 7 -0.61 -20.60 17.87
CA MET A 7 0.87 -20.65 17.84
C MET A 7 1.47 -20.47 16.44
N ILE A 8 1.07 -19.39 15.76
CA ILE A 8 1.96 -18.65 14.85
C ILE A 8 2.00 -17.21 15.37
N TRP A 9 2.42 -17.05 16.61
CA TRP A 9 2.94 -15.80 17.14
C TRP A 9 4.45 -16.03 17.26
N LEU A 10 5.12 -15.89 16.11
CA LEU A 10 6.58 -15.96 16.01
C LEU A 10 7.15 -14.86 16.91
N GLY A 11 8.10 -15.23 17.77
CA GLY A 11 8.79 -14.34 18.70
C GLY A 11 9.47 -13.16 17.99
N ILE A 12 8.70 -12.10 17.79
CA ILE A 12 9.14 -10.79 17.34
C ILE A 12 9.04 -9.89 18.58
N ASP A 13 10.03 -9.03 18.80
CA ASP A 13 9.93 -7.88 19.71
C ASP A 13 8.87 -6.86 19.19
N LEU A 14 7.64 -7.31 18.98
CA LEU A 14 6.44 -6.51 18.75
C LEU A 14 5.95 -5.98 20.10
N TRP A 15 6.75 -5.18 20.82
CA TRP A 15 6.30 -4.58 22.08
C TRP A 15 6.41 -3.06 22.09
N PRO A 16 5.51 -2.34 22.83
CA PRO A 16 5.35 -0.88 22.79
C PRO A 16 6.57 -0.06 23.22
N THR A 17 7.64 -0.73 23.66
CA THR A 17 8.87 -0.10 24.15
C THR A 17 10.00 -0.09 23.12
N SER A 18 9.89 -0.85 22.03
CA SER A 18 10.84 -0.71 20.91
C SER A 18 10.53 0.55 20.11
N ALA A 19 11.54 1.15 19.48
CA ALA A 19 11.34 2.34 18.64
C ALA A 19 10.25 2.08 17.58
N ASP A 20 10.23 0.89 16.98
CA ASP A 20 9.25 0.48 15.99
C ASP A 20 7.83 0.35 16.57
N GLY A 21 7.69 -0.14 17.80
CA GLY A 21 6.41 -0.21 18.51
C GLY A 21 5.83 1.18 18.81
N ILE A 22 6.68 2.13 19.24
CA ILE A 22 6.30 3.52 19.48
C ILE A 22 5.84 4.17 18.17
N ILE A 23 6.59 3.97 17.09
CA ILE A 23 6.28 4.49 15.76
C ILE A 23 4.93 3.95 15.27
N PHE A 24 4.71 2.65 15.39
CA PHE A 24 3.44 2.03 15.01
C PHE A 24 2.28 2.61 15.83
N GLY A 25 2.44 2.76 17.15
CA GLY A 25 1.45 3.38 18.01
C GLY A 25 1.14 4.84 17.63
N GLN A 26 2.17 5.63 17.31
CA GLN A 26 2.01 7.00 16.81
C GLN A 26 1.27 7.03 15.48
N ALA A 27 1.57 6.12 14.55
CA ALA A 27 0.88 6.00 13.28
C ALA A 27 -0.60 5.62 13.46
N MET A 28 -0.91 4.67 14.35
CA MET A 28 -2.29 4.30 14.70
C MET A 28 -3.06 5.48 15.31
N ALA A 29 -2.43 6.24 16.21
CA ALA A 29 -3.03 7.44 16.80
C ALA A 29 -3.29 8.53 15.75
N PHE A 30 -2.33 8.76 14.85
CA PHE A 30 -2.48 9.67 13.71
C PHE A 30 -3.65 9.27 12.81
N LEU A 31 -3.81 7.99 12.48
CA LEU A 31 -4.92 7.48 11.68
C LEU A 31 -6.26 7.67 12.39
N GLY A 32 -6.33 7.37 13.69
CA GLY A 32 -7.53 7.58 14.50
C GLY A 32 -7.95 9.05 14.58
N ALA A 33 -6.99 9.96 14.81
CA ALA A 33 -7.25 11.39 14.83
C ALA A 33 -7.70 11.91 13.46
N SER A 34 -7.03 11.48 12.39
CA SER A 34 -7.39 11.84 11.00
C SER A 34 -8.78 11.35 10.63
N HIS A 35 -9.15 10.12 11.00
CA HIS A 35 -10.50 9.58 10.83
C HIS A 35 -11.52 10.49 11.54
N ALA A 36 -11.31 10.82 12.81
CA ALA A 36 -12.21 11.67 13.58
C ALA A 36 -12.38 13.06 12.94
N MET A 37 -11.29 13.66 12.45
CA MET A 37 -11.32 14.93 11.73
C MET A 37 -12.13 14.84 10.43
N ILE A 38 -11.96 13.77 9.65
CA ILE A 38 -12.73 13.55 8.41
C ILE A 38 -14.22 13.41 8.74
N LEU A 39 -14.58 12.63 9.77
CA LEU A 39 -15.98 12.51 10.21
C LEU A 39 -16.57 13.84 10.65
N ALA A 40 -15.82 14.64 11.42
CA ALA A 40 -16.23 15.98 11.82
C ALA A 40 -16.47 16.88 10.59
N SER A 41 -15.58 16.83 9.59
CA SER A 41 -15.73 17.60 8.35
C SER A 41 -16.96 17.18 7.53
N LEU A 42 -17.26 15.87 7.48
CA LEU A 42 -18.45 15.34 6.82
C LEU A 42 -19.74 15.78 7.51
N TYR A 43 -19.73 15.82 8.84
CA TYR A 43 -20.85 16.30 9.63
C TYR A 43 -21.12 17.80 9.37
N VAL A 44 -20.08 18.63 9.42
CA VAL A 44 -20.19 20.09 9.19
C VAL A 44 -20.66 20.42 7.77
N THR A 45 -20.21 19.67 6.76
CA THR A 45 -20.56 19.94 5.36
C THR A 45 -21.93 19.42 4.93
N GLY A 46 -22.71 18.82 5.84
CA GLY A 46 -24.03 18.24 5.51
C GLY A 46 -23.93 16.97 4.65
N ASN A 47 -22.72 16.47 4.38
CA ASN A 47 -22.47 15.17 3.76
C ASN A 47 -22.59 14.00 4.77
N GLY A 48 -23.14 14.30 5.95
CA GLY A 48 -23.11 13.50 7.15
C GLY A 48 -24.07 12.33 7.14
N ASP A 49 -23.70 11.26 6.43
CA ASP A 49 -23.91 9.92 6.94
C ASP A 49 -22.77 9.00 6.50
N ALA A 50 -21.57 9.26 7.00
CA ALA A 50 -20.41 8.41 6.80
C ALA A 50 -20.67 6.94 7.20
N ARG A 51 -21.66 6.70 8.07
CA ARG A 51 -22.11 5.34 8.46
C ARG A 51 -22.76 4.58 7.30
N LYS A 52 -23.33 5.27 6.31
CA LYS A 52 -23.86 4.62 5.10
C LYS A 52 -22.78 4.28 4.09
N ASP A 53 -21.61 4.91 4.20
CA ASP A 53 -20.59 4.84 3.17
C ASP A 53 -19.18 5.06 3.72
N ALA A 54 -18.62 3.98 4.26
CA ALA A 54 -17.30 3.95 4.88
C ALA A 54 -16.17 4.48 3.97
N ASN A 55 -16.34 4.37 2.64
CA ASN A 55 -15.36 4.82 1.66
C ASN A 55 -15.18 6.34 1.62
N LYS A 56 -16.16 7.14 2.05
CA LYS A 56 -16.01 8.61 2.19
C LYS A 56 -14.98 9.01 3.24
N VAL A 57 -14.70 8.10 4.18
CA VAL A 57 -13.67 8.28 5.21
C VAL A 57 -12.40 7.56 4.82
N TRP A 58 -12.51 6.29 4.42
CA TRP A 58 -11.36 5.44 4.14
C TRP A 58 -10.48 5.98 3.02
N PHE A 59 -11.08 6.45 1.92
CA PHE A 59 -10.30 6.91 0.78
C PHE A 59 -9.40 8.11 1.06
N PRO A 60 -9.91 9.23 1.64
CA PRO A 60 -9.05 10.35 1.98
C PRO A 60 -8.05 10.00 3.10
N LEU A 61 -8.44 9.18 4.08
CA LEU A 61 -7.53 8.73 5.14
C LEU A 61 -6.33 7.97 4.56
N HIS A 62 -6.58 7.03 3.65
CA HIS A 62 -5.54 6.24 3.02
C HIS A 62 -4.65 7.09 2.11
N ALA A 63 -5.23 8.02 1.35
CA ALA A 63 -4.47 8.98 0.54
C ALA A 63 -3.50 9.82 1.40
N MET A 64 -3.95 10.31 2.55
CA MET A 64 -3.11 11.07 3.49
C MET A 64 -1.95 10.23 4.03
N ALA A 65 -2.22 9.00 4.46
CA ALA A 65 -1.19 8.13 5.00
C ALA A 65 -0.15 7.75 3.93
N ASN A 66 -0.58 7.50 2.69
CA ASN A 66 0.30 7.23 1.56
C ASN A 66 1.18 8.42 1.19
N ALA A 67 0.64 9.64 1.23
CA ALA A 67 1.42 10.85 1.03
C ALA A 67 2.51 11.01 2.11
N TYR A 68 2.19 10.68 3.36
CA TYR A 68 3.14 10.70 4.46
C TYR A 68 4.25 9.65 4.28
N VAL A 69 3.90 8.42 3.88
CA VAL A 69 4.87 7.36 3.51
C VAL A 69 5.82 7.85 2.43
N CYS A 70 5.30 8.46 1.36
CA CYS A 70 6.13 9.01 0.28
C CYS A 70 7.12 10.05 0.80
N TYR A 71 6.63 11.03 1.56
CA TYR A 71 7.45 12.12 2.08
C TYR A 71 8.63 11.59 2.91
N LEU A 72 8.36 10.66 3.83
CA LEU A 72 9.39 10.09 4.70
C LEU A 72 10.40 9.23 3.93
N ALA A 73 9.93 8.47 2.95
CA ALA A 73 10.76 7.56 2.16
C ALA A 73 11.68 8.26 1.15
N LEU A 74 11.42 9.53 0.80
CA LEU A 74 12.12 10.26 -0.28
C LEU A 74 13.67 10.15 -0.22
N PRO A 75 14.35 10.39 0.92
CA PRO A 75 15.82 10.28 0.93
C PRO A 75 16.37 8.84 0.77
N ASP A 76 15.62 7.81 1.15
CA ASP A 76 16.04 6.41 1.01
C ASP A 76 15.70 5.90 -0.39
N LEU A 77 14.59 6.37 -0.96
CA LEU A 77 14.29 6.22 -2.38
C LEU A 77 15.39 6.84 -3.25
N THR A 78 15.76 8.10 -2.99
CA THR A 78 16.82 8.77 -3.78
C THR A 78 18.16 8.08 -3.62
N THR A 79 18.53 7.65 -2.41
CA THR A 79 19.74 6.84 -2.17
C THR A 79 19.71 5.55 -2.99
N THR A 80 18.59 4.82 -2.96
CA THR A 80 18.44 3.56 -3.69
C THR A 80 18.44 3.76 -5.21
N LEU A 81 17.84 4.83 -5.72
CA LEU A 81 17.80 5.12 -7.15
C LEU A 81 19.16 5.58 -7.69
N LEU A 82 19.88 6.42 -6.94
CA LEU A 82 21.18 6.95 -7.35
C LEU A 82 22.33 5.97 -7.07
N ASN A 83 22.17 5.09 -6.09
CA ASN A 83 23.16 4.08 -5.72
C ASN A 83 22.47 2.75 -5.35
N PRO A 84 22.01 1.97 -6.34
CA PRO A 84 21.24 0.75 -6.10
C PRO A 84 22.06 -0.34 -5.40
N LEU A 85 23.40 -0.24 -5.42
CA LEU A 85 24.30 -1.13 -4.68
C LEU A 85 24.25 -0.91 -3.15
N ALA A 86 23.80 0.25 -2.70
CA ALA A 86 23.63 0.57 -1.28
C ALA A 86 22.23 0.21 -0.75
N ALA A 87 21.35 -0.40 -1.56
CA ALA A 87 19.95 -0.63 -1.19
C ALA A 87 19.76 -1.38 0.14
N LEU A 88 20.59 -2.38 0.44
CA LEU A 88 20.55 -3.16 1.68
C LEU A 88 21.48 -2.63 2.78
N GLU A 89 22.19 -1.53 2.55
CA GLU A 89 22.99 -0.88 3.58
C GLU A 89 22.05 -0.26 4.63
N VAL A 90 22.46 -0.30 5.90
CA VAL A 90 21.63 0.17 7.01
C VAL A 90 21.38 1.68 6.85
N SER A 91 20.11 2.04 6.75
CA SER A 91 19.70 3.44 6.67
C SER A 91 20.04 4.18 7.97
N LYS A 92 20.67 5.35 7.82
CA LYS A 92 20.97 6.26 8.94
C LYS A 92 19.71 6.80 9.62
N ARG A 93 18.56 6.73 8.95
CA ARG A 93 17.28 7.22 9.46
C ARG A 93 16.49 6.18 10.26
N GLY A 94 17.01 4.96 10.36
CA GLY A 94 16.29 3.82 10.93
C GLY A 94 15.24 3.27 9.96
N MET A 95 14.75 2.06 10.21
CA MET A 95 13.90 1.31 9.26
C MET A 95 12.40 1.41 9.59
N GLY A 96 12.04 2.21 10.60
CA GLY A 96 10.76 2.03 11.31
C GLY A 96 9.61 2.87 10.79
N PHE A 97 9.82 4.11 10.36
CA PHE A 97 8.72 5.06 10.22
C PHE A 97 7.81 4.81 9.01
N THR A 98 8.37 4.61 7.82
CA THR A 98 7.53 4.35 6.64
C THR A 98 6.81 3.03 6.80
N HIS A 99 7.53 1.98 7.21
CA HIS A 99 6.97 0.64 7.39
C HIS A 99 5.95 0.60 8.52
N GLY A 100 6.23 1.25 9.65
CA GLY A 100 5.29 1.42 10.76
C GLY A 100 4.00 2.09 10.33
N MET A 101 4.07 3.14 9.50
CA MET A 101 2.87 3.77 8.93
C MET A 101 2.12 2.83 7.99
N VAL A 102 2.83 2.12 7.09
CA VAL A 102 2.22 1.15 6.17
C VAL A 102 1.49 0.06 6.96
N MET A 103 2.14 -0.53 7.96
CA MET A 103 1.55 -1.55 8.80
C MET A 103 0.37 -1.01 9.60
N ALA A 104 0.48 0.20 10.17
CA ALA A 104 -0.61 0.85 10.87
C ALA A 104 -1.82 1.07 9.97
N VAL A 105 -1.63 1.53 8.73
CA VAL A 105 -2.73 1.73 7.77
C VAL A 105 -3.48 0.43 7.51
N HIS A 106 -2.78 -0.67 7.27
CA HIS A 106 -3.41 -1.95 6.94
C HIS A 106 -4.07 -2.60 8.17
N ILE A 107 -3.43 -2.54 9.34
CA ILE A 107 -4.05 -3.04 10.58
C ILE A 107 -5.26 -2.19 10.96
N TYR A 108 -5.17 -0.87 10.83
CA TYR A 108 -6.29 0.03 11.02
C TYR A 108 -7.44 -0.27 10.05
N HIS A 109 -7.12 -0.54 8.78
CA HIS A 109 -8.12 -0.94 7.77
C HIS A 109 -8.90 -2.17 8.21
N ILE A 110 -8.20 -3.21 8.69
CA ILE A 110 -8.83 -4.42 9.20
C ILE A 110 -9.70 -4.06 10.42
N LEU A 111 -9.15 -3.41 11.43
CA LEU A 111 -9.87 -3.15 12.69
C LEU A 111 -11.11 -2.28 12.49
N ALA A 112 -11.03 -1.24 11.66
CA ALA A 112 -12.12 -0.28 11.46
C ALA A 112 -13.08 -0.67 10.33
N PHE A 113 -12.68 -1.50 9.37
CA PHE A 113 -13.45 -1.75 8.14
C PHE A 113 -13.58 -3.24 7.75
N PHE A 114 -13.21 -4.22 8.59
CA PHE A 114 -13.26 -5.65 8.25
C PHE A 114 -14.60 -6.16 7.72
N HIS A 115 -15.72 -5.58 8.16
CA HIS A 115 -17.06 -5.94 7.69
C HIS A 115 -17.28 -5.71 6.19
N HIS A 116 -16.42 -4.93 5.53
CA HIS A 116 -16.49 -4.58 4.12
C HIS A 116 -15.45 -5.31 3.25
N PHE A 117 -14.66 -6.21 3.83
CA PHE A 117 -13.58 -6.88 3.11
C PHE A 117 -14.10 -7.93 2.13
N SER A 118 -13.62 -7.86 0.90
CA SER A 118 -13.72 -8.96 -0.05
C SER A 118 -12.70 -10.07 0.26
N THR A 119 -12.85 -11.23 -0.39
CA THR A 119 -11.85 -12.30 -0.29
C THR A 119 -10.47 -11.84 -0.73
N GLU A 120 -10.40 -10.98 -1.75
CA GLU A 120 -9.14 -10.43 -2.23
C GLU A 120 -8.50 -9.50 -1.21
N ASP A 121 -9.29 -8.69 -0.50
CA ASP A 121 -8.78 -7.87 0.59
C ASP A 121 -8.17 -8.76 1.67
N TRP A 122 -8.86 -9.83 2.08
CA TRP A 122 -8.29 -10.77 3.06
C TRP A 122 -6.98 -11.41 2.59
N VAL A 123 -6.92 -11.89 1.35
CA VAL A 123 -5.69 -12.48 0.79
C VAL A 123 -4.56 -11.45 0.76
N HIS A 124 -4.85 -10.23 0.31
CA HIS A 124 -3.87 -9.15 0.27
C HIS A 124 -3.32 -8.84 1.66
N HIS A 125 -4.18 -8.71 2.68
CA HIS A 125 -3.74 -8.39 4.03
C HIS A 125 -2.99 -9.56 4.66
N ILE A 126 -3.47 -10.80 4.55
CA ILE A 126 -2.79 -11.95 5.14
C ILE A 126 -1.40 -12.16 4.50
N VAL A 127 -1.32 -12.14 3.16
CA VAL A 127 -0.07 -12.43 2.45
C VAL A 127 0.88 -11.23 2.49
N SER A 128 0.39 -10.03 2.17
CA SER A 128 1.24 -8.84 2.01
C SER A 128 1.57 -8.20 3.35
N VAL A 129 0.63 -8.15 4.30
CA VAL A 129 0.84 -7.54 5.62
C VAL A 129 1.35 -8.60 6.60
N GLY A 130 0.62 -9.71 6.73
CA GLY A 130 0.97 -10.79 7.65
C GLY A 130 2.25 -11.54 7.25
N GLY A 131 2.42 -11.84 5.97
CA GLY A 131 3.64 -12.47 5.45
C GLY A 131 4.76 -11.47 5.21
N VAL A 132 4.64 -10.67 4.15
CA VAL A 132 5.74 -9.81 3.70
C VAL A 132 6.00 -8.64 4.64
N GLY A 133 4.96 -7.98 5.14
CA GLY A 133 5.09 -6.88 6.09
C GLY A 133 5.77 -7.29 7.40
N THR A 134 5.49 -8.49 7.90
CA THR A 134 6.19 -9.04 9.07
C THR A 134 7.67 -9.33 8.79
N MET A 135 8.02 -9.84 7.59
CA MET A 135 9.43 -10.03 7.23
C MET A 135 10.23 -8.72 7.22
N ALA A 136 9.58 -7.60 6.93
CA ALA A 136 10.23 -6.30 7.00
C ALA A 136 10.65 -5.90 8.43
N TYR A 137 9.98 -6.41 9.47
CA TYR A 137 10.41 -6.26 10.87
C TYR A 137 11.44 -7.31 11.31
N LEU A 138 11.39 -8.50 10.73
CA LEU A 138 12.30 -9.60 11.10
C LEU A 138 13.74 -9.38 10.63
N PHE A 139 13.93 -8.64 9.54
CA PHE A 139 15.26 -8.42 8.95
C PHE A 139 15.56 -6.93 8.80
N ARG A 140 16.84 -6.58 8.85
CA ARG A 140 17.26 -5.19 8.62
C ARG A 140 17.43 -4.95 7.12
N TRP A 141 16.38 -4.48 6.45
CA TRP A 141 16.36 -4.31 4.99
C TRP A 141 17.14 -3.08 4.49
N GLY A 142 17.51 -2.14 5.36
CA GLY A 142 18.27 -0.95 4.93
C GLY A 142 17.40 0.05 4.17
N HIS A 143 17.97 0.76 3.19
CA HIS A 143 17.26 1.78 2.41
C HIS A 143 16.12 1.23 1.55
N ILE A 144 16.17 -0.06 1.18
CA ILE A 144 15.23 -0.64 0.22
C ILE A 144 13.80 -0.70 0.74
N ILE A 145 13.59 -0.78 2.06
CA ILE A 145 12.25 -0.90 2.64
C ILE A 145 11.43 0.36 2.40
N ASP A 146 12.01 1.52 2.68
CA ASP A 146 11.40 2.82 2.45
C ASP A 146 11.17 3.03 0.96
N ALA A 147 12.17 2.73 0.13
CA ALA A 147 12.09 2.89 -1.31
C ALA A 147 11.00 1.98 -1.93
N MET A 148 10.89 0.73 -1.46
CA MET A 148 9.84 -0.21 -1.85
C MET A 148 8.45 0.28 -1.43
N ASN A 149 8.32 0.80 -0.21
CA ASN A 149 7.05 1.32 0.31
C ASN A 149 6.49 2.45 -0.57
N VAL A 150 7.34 3.29 -1.19
CA VAL A 150 6.87 4.29 -2.16
C VAL A 150 6.10 3.67 -3.31
N PHE A 151 6.57 2.55 -3.86
CA PHE A 151 5.94 1.95 -5.04
C PHE A 151 4.81 0.98 -4.69
N VAL A 152 4.93 0.22 -3.60
CA VAL A 152 3.93 -0.78 -3.22
C VAL A 152 2.64 -0.13 -2.70
N CYS A 153 2.77 0.87 -1.83
CA CYS A 153 1.62 1.49 -1.16
C CYS A 153 1.62 3.03 -1.21
N GLY A 154 2.78 3.68 -1.33
CA GLY A 154 2.93 5.14 -1.30
C GLY A 154 2.34 5.86 -2.52
N LEU A 155 3.16 6.18 -3.52
CA LEU A 155 2.81 7.14 -4.57
C LEU A 155 1.66 6.66 -5.48
N PRO A 156 1.73 5.50 -6.15
CA PRO A 156 0.66 5.06 -7.03
C PRO A 156 -0.63 4.81 -6.25
N GLY A 157 -0.54 4.23 -5.04
CA GLY A 157 -1.69 4.04 -4.17
C GLY A 157 -2.28 5.37 -3.71
N GLY A 158 -1.48 6.30 -3.24
CA GLY A 158 -1.94 7.62 -2.77
C GLY A 158 -2.70 8.37 -3.86
N LEU A 159 -2.18 8.38 -5.08
CA LEU A 159 -2.87 8.99 -6.22
C LEU A 159 -4.18 8.28 -6.56
N ASP A 160 -4.21 6.93 -6.53
CA ASP A 160 -5.44 6.17 -6.74
C ASP A 160 -6.51 6.51 -5.69
N TYR A 161 -6.13 6.54 -4.41
CA TYR A 161 -7.05 6.89 -3.33
C TYR A 161 -7.54 8.35 -3.37
N VAL A 162 -6.73 9.29 -3.89
CA VAL A 162 -7.21 10.65 -4.21
C VAL A 162 -8.28 10.57 -5.30
N LEU A 163 -8.06 9.85 -6.40
CA LEU A 163 -9.05 9.72 -7.47
C LEU A 163 -10.32 9.02 -7.00
N LEU A 164 -10.22 7.97 -6.19
CA LEU A 164 -11.35 7.29 -5.56
C LEU A 164 -12.13 8.26 -4.67
N THR A 165 -11.45 9.12 -3.92
CA THR A 165 -12.07 10.20 -3.15
C THR A 165 -12.86 11.14 -4.07
N LEU A 166 -12.25 11.61 -5.16
CA LEU A 166 -12.91 12.51 -6.13
C LEU A 166 -14.15 11.86 -6.80
N VAL A 167 -14.06 10.57 -7.17
CA VAL A 167 -15.21 9.80 -7.67
C VAL A 167 -16.30 9.75 -6.61
N LYS A 168 -15.91 9.56 -5.35
CA LYS A 168 -16.86 9.42 -4.25
C LYS A 168 -17.67 10.68 -3.96
N TYR A 169 -17.06 11.84 -4.18
CA TYR A 169 -17.73 13.14 -4.11
C TYR A 169 -18.35 13.60 -5.44
N GLY A 170 -18.34 12.75 -6.47
CA GLY A 170 -18.95 13.05 -7.78
C GLY A 170 -18.19 14.12 -8.59
N ILE A 171 -16.94 14.39 -8.25
CA ILE A 171 -16.10 15.41 -8.92
C ILE A 171 -15.59 14.88 -10.26
N ILE A 172 -15.30 13.58 -10.35
CA ILE A 172 -14.90 12.90 -11.59
C ILE A 172 -15.70 11.63 -11.83
N GLU A 173 -15.78 11.21 -13.09
CA GLU A 173 -16.40 9.94 -13.45
C GLU A 173 -15.55 8.74 -13.04
N LYS A 174 -16.20 7.62 -12.71
CA LYS A 174 -15.54 6.35 -12.36
C LYS A 174 -14.60 5.85 -13.45
N ILE A 175 -14.92 6.08 -14.73
CA ILE A 175 -14.04 5.66 -15.83
C ILE A 175 -12.74 6.48 -15.89
N THR A 176 -12.79 7.73 -15.45
CA THR A 176 -11.61 8.59 -15.38
C THR A 176 -10.62 8.07 -14.34
N GLU A 177 -11.09 7.70 -13.15
CA GLU A 177 -10.25 7.06 -12.12
C GLU A 177 -9.58 5.79 -12.68
N LYS A 178 -10.36 4.86 -13.25
CA LYS A 178 -9.85 3.59 -13.80
C LYS A 178 -8.71 3.80 -14.81
N ARG A 179 -8.84 4.78 -15.70
CA ARG A 179 -7.80 5.10 -16.70
C ARG A 179 -6.50 5.56 -16.06
N TYR A 180 -6.58 6.47 -15.08
CA TYR A 180 -5.38 6.91 -14.36
C TYR A 180 -4.78 5.80 -13.51
N ASN A 181 -5.61 5.03 -12.80
CA ASN A 181 -5.17 3.88 -12.01
C ASN A 181 -4.44 2.86 -12.90
N MET A 182 -4.95 2.58 -14.11
CA MET A 182 -4.25 1.76 -15.10
C MET A 182 -2.83 2.28 -15.39
N TRP A 183 -2.68 3.58 -15.64
CA TRP A 183 -1.36 4.18 -15.85
C TRP A 183 -0.46 4.12 -14.63
N PHE A 184 -0.98 4.40 -13.43
CA PHE A 184 -0.20 4.34 -12.19
C PHE A 184 0.33 2.92 -11.93
N GLN A 185 -0.50 1.91 -12.13
CA GLN A 185 -0.10 0.52 -11.87
C GLN A 185 0.89 0.01 -12.93
N THR A 186 0.68 0.35 -14.20
CA THR A 186 1.49 -0.16 -15.32
C THR A 186 2.80 0.60 -15.53
N LEU A 187 2.82 1.92 -15.33
CA LEU A 187 4.00 2.76 -15.59
C LEU A 187 4.79 3.13 -14.34
N ILE A 188 4.17 3.15 -13.16
CA ILE A 188 4.82 3.61 -11.93
C ILE A 188 5.03 2.45 -10.96
N ARG A 189 3.95 1.81 -10.50
CA ARG A 189 4.03 0.76 -9.47
C ARG A 189 4.85 -0.44 -9.94
N TRP A 190 4.45 -1.06 -11.04
CA TRP A 190 5.13 -2.28 -11.50
C TRP A 190 6.61 -2.05 -11.83
N PRO A 191 6.98 -1.03 -12.66
CA PRO A 191 8.38 -0.73 -12.93
C PRO A 191 9.17 -0.34 -11.68
N GLY A 192 8.55 0.40 -10.76
CA GLY A 192 9.17 0.79 -9.49
C GLY A 192 9.45 -0.40 -8.59
N ILE A 193 8.47 -1.29 -8.39
CA ILE A 193 8.66 -2.56 -7.65
C ILE A 193 9.78 -3.37 -8.29
N PHE A 194 9.74 -3.55 -9.61
CA PHE A 194 10.77 -4.30 -10.33
C PHE A 194 12.18 -3.73 -10.10
N LEU A 195 12.32 -2.41 -10.18
CA LEU A 195 13.59 -1.73 -9.92
C LEU A 195 14.07 -1.95 -8.48
N MET A 196 13.17 -1.88 -7.49
CA MET A 196 13.54 -2.13 -6.09
C MET A 196 13.95 -3.59 -5.85
N LEU A 197 13.26 -4.55 -6.47
CA LEU A 197 13.66 -5.95 -6.42
C LEU A 197 15.06 -6.16 -7.03
N TYR A 198 15.33 -5.55 -8.19
CA TYR A 198 16.65 -5.56 -8.81
C TYR A 198 17.72 -4.97 -7.89
N SER A 199 17.47 -3.79 -7.31
CA SER A 199 18.38 -3.13 -6.36
C SER A 199 18.68 -4.02 -5.15
N SER A 200 17.67 -4.72 -4.62
CA SER A 200 17.86 -5.66 -3.51
C SER A 200 18.82 -6.80 -3.86
N ILE A 201 18.72 -7.35 -5.08
CA ILE A 201 19.55 -8.46 -5.53
C ILE A 201 21.00 -8.01 -5.73
N ILE A 202 21.22 -6.91 -6.46
CA ILE A 202 22.60 -6.45 -6.72
C ILE A 202 23.30 -5.97 -5.44
N SER A 203 22.56 -5.36 -4.51
CA SER A 203 23.10 -4.96 -3.21
C SER A 203 23.45 -6.19 -2.38
N LYS A 204 22.64 -7.26 -2.42
CA LYS A 204 22.97 -8.54 -1.77
C LYS A 204 24.22 -9.18 -2.35
N ILE A 205 24.38 -9.17 -3.67
CA ILE A 205 25.59 -9.70 -4.33
C ILE A 205 26.83 -8.93 -3.88
N LYS A 206 26.76 -7.58 -3.84
CA LYS A 206 27.87 -6.74 -3.36
C LYS A 206 28.23 -7.02 -1.90
N LEU A 207 27.23 -7.06 -1.02
CA LEU A 207 27.45 -7.19 0.42
C LEU A 207 27.79 -8.61 0.85
N GLY A 208 27.37 -9.62 0.07
CA GLY A 208 27.54 -11.02 0.45
C GLY A 208 26.95 -11.32 1.82
N ASP A 209 27.75 -11.92 2.70
CA ASP A 209 27.36 -12.29 4.07
C ASP A 209 27.33 -11.09 5.03
N ALA A 210 27.85 -9.92 4.63
CA ALA A 210 27.72 -8.70 5.42
C ALA A 210 26.30 -8.11 5.39
N SER A 211 25.46 -8.53 4.44
CA SER A 211 24.05 -8.14 4.43
C SER A 211 23.26 -8.82 5.53
N THR A 212 22.50 -8.02 6.27
CA THR A 212 21.56 -8.44 7.32
C THR A 212 20.33 -9.18 6.79
N VAL A 213 20.17 -9.28 5.46
CA VAL A 213 19.08 -10.01 4.82
C VAL A 213 19.66 -11.23 4.09
N GLY A 214 19.13 -12.41 4.39
CA GLY A 214 19.47 -13.64 3.71
C GLY A 214 18.86 -13.74 2.31
N TRP A 215 19.31 -14.70 1.50
CA TRP A 215 18.74 -14.95 0.17
C TRP A 215 17.28 -15.41 0.21
N ILE A 216 16.89 -16.20 1.22
CA ILE A 216 15.52 -16.72 1.33
C ILE A 216 14.49 -15.57 1.43
N PRO A 217 14.60 -14.59 2.36
CA PRO A 217 13.70 -13.44 2.38
C PRO A 217 13.66 -12.65 1.08
N ILE A 218 14.81 -12.44 0.42
CA ILE A 218 14.88 -11.72 -0.86
C ILE A 218 14.09 -12.46 -1.94
N VAL A 219 14.25 -13.78 -2.06
CA VAL A 219 13.51 -14.59 -3.03
C VAL A 219 12.01 -14.54 -2.76
N ILE A 220 11.59 -14.69 -1.50
CA ILE A 220 10.17 -14.61 -1.14
C ILE A 220 9.60 -13.23 -1.49
N VAL A 221 10.31 -12.15 -1.16
CA VAL A 221 9.91 -10.79 -1.52
C VAL A 221 9.84 -10.60 -3.03
N CYS A 222 10.82 -11.09 -3.78
CA CYS A 222 10.81 -11.04 -5.25
C CYS A 222 9.59 -11.74 -5.83
N LEU A 223 9.26 -12.93 -5.33
CA LEU A 223 8.09 -13.67 -5.79
C LEU A 223 6.80 -12.97 -5.41
N LEU A 224 6.63 -12.59 -4.14
CA LEU A 224 5.36 -12.06 -3.65
C LEU A 224 5.11 -10.63 -4.13
N HIS A 225 6.06 -9.70 -3.99
CA HIS A 225 5.89 -8.34 -4.51
C HIS A 225 5.96 -8.29 -6.03
N GLY A 226 6.83 -9.09 -6.65
CA GLY A 226 6.94 -9.16 -8.11
C GLY A 226 5.64 -9.65 -8.73
N TYR A 227 5.10 -10.76 -8.23
CA TYR A 227 3.80 -11.27 -8.67
C TYR A 227 2.67 -10.26 -8.37
N ASN A 228 2.65 -9.66 -7.18
CA ASN A 228 1.65 -8.66 -6.81
C ASN A 228 1.61 -7.47 -7.78
N GLY A 229 2.77 -6.93 -8.13
CA GLY A 229 2.88 -5.82 -9.08
C GLY A 229 2.34 -6.18 -10.46
N ILE A 230 2.71 -7.34 -11.01
CA ILE A 230 2.21 -7.82 -12.30
C ILE A 230 0.70 -8.07 -12.24
N TYR A 231 0.25 -8.80 -11.22
CA TYR A 231 -1.15 -9.17 -11.03
C TYR A 231 -2.06 -7.94 -11.03
N TYR A 232 -1.73 -6.91 -10.23
CA TYR A 232 -2.54 -5.70 -10.18
C TYR A 232 -2.46 -4.86 -11.45
N ALA A 233 -1.30 -4.81 -12.12
CA ALA A 233 -1.18 -4.15 -13.43
C ALA A 233 -2.07 -4.80 -14.49
N GLN A 234 -2.09 -6.13 -14.56
CA GLN A 234 -2.97 -6.89 -15.47
C GLN A 234 -4.44 -6.68 -15.11
N LYS A 235 -4.78 -6.81 -13.82
CA LYS A 235 -6.15 -6.67 -13.32
C LYS A 235 -6.74 -5.31 -13.64
N VAL A 236 -6.02 -4.21 -13.34
CA VAL A 236 -6.54 -2.86 -13.59
C VAL A 236 -6.69 -2.57 -15.08
N THR A 237 -5.78 -3.10 -15.91
CA THR A 237 -5.84 -2.95 -17.37
C THR A 237 -7.09 -3.64 -17.93
N GLY A 238 -7.30 -4.91 -17.56
CA GLY A 238 -8.48 -5.68 -17.97
C GLY A 238 -9.78 -5.02 -17.49
N ASN A 239 -9.84 -4.64 -16.21
CA ASN A 239 -11.00 -3.97 -15.64
C ASN A 239 -11.32 -2.64 -16.32
N THR A 240 -10.29 -1.85 -16.69
CA THR A 240 -10.48 -0.59 -17.40
C THR A 240 -11.07 -0.82 -18.79
N HIS A 241 -10.52 -1.77 -19.55
CA HIS A 241 -11.00 -2.09 -20.88
C HIS A 241 -12.46 -2.55 -20.91
N ILE A 242 -12.85 -3.45 -20.00
CA ILE A 242 -14.23 -3.94 -19.88
C ILE A 242 -15.19 -2.78 -19.58
N ASN A 243 -14.82 -1.88 -18.66
CA ASN A 243 -15.68 -0.74 -18.31
C ASN A 243 -15.81 0.26 -19.48
N GLU A 244 -14.74 0.45 -20.27
CA GLU A 244 -14.82 1.28 -21.47
C GLU A 244 -15.74 0.69 -22.53
N MET A 245 -15.68 -0.63 -22.75
CA MET A 245 -16.58 -1.32 -23.70
C MET A 245 -18.04 -1.15 -23.29
N GLN A 246 -18.36 -1.43 -22.02
CA GLN A 246 -19.71 -1.26 -21.47
C GLN A 246 -20.22 0.17 -21.65
N LEU A 247 -19.37 1.17 -21.43
CA LEU A 247 -19.72 2.58 -21.62
C LEU A 247 -20.01 2.90 -23.10
N ARG A 248 -19.25 2.34 -24.03
CA ARG A 248 -19.47 2.52 -25.47
C ARG A 248 -20.79 1.88 -25.92
N GLU A 249 -21.06 0.66 -25.47
CA GLU A 249 -22.31 -0.04 -25.75
C GLU A 249 -23.53 0.71 -25.21
N ALA A 250 -23.46 1.19 -23.97
CA ALA A 250 -24.52 2.00 -23.37
C ALA A 250 -24.80 3.28 -24.16
N LYS A 251 -23.75 3.99 -24.59
CA LYS A 251 -23.87 5.19 -25.44
C LYS A 251 -24.47 4.88 -26.81
N LYS A 252 -24.14 3.74 -27.40
CA LYS A 252 -24.73 3.30 -28.67
C LYS A 252 -26.22 3.00 -28.53
N ALA A 253 -26.60 2.23 -27.51
CA ALA A 253 -27.99 1.90 -27.22
C ALA A 253 -28.85 3.14 -26.92
N GLN A 254 -28.30 4.15 -26.24
CA GLN A 254 -28.99 5.41 -26.01
C GLN A 254 -29.27 6.15 -27.33
N LYS A 255 -28.28 6.26 -28.22
CA LYS A 255 -28.44 6.90 -29.53
C LYS A 255 -29.45 6.18 -30.43
N GLU A 256 -29.59 4.87 -30.29
CA GLU A 256 -30.58 4.09 -31.03
C GLU A 256 -32.01 4.32 -30.51
N LYS A 257 -32.18 4.60 -29.21
CA LYS A 257 -33.49 4.96 -28.63
C LYS A 257 -33.95 6.38 -28.96
N GLU A 258 -33.00 7.26 -29.29
CA GLU A 258 -33.27 8.66 -29.66
C GLU A 258 -33.62 8.85 -31.15
N LYS A 259 -33.49 7.78 -31.96
CA LYS A 259 -33.85 7.76 -33.39
C LYS A 259 -35.24 7.17 -33.60
#